data_AF-A0A9D7ACQ5-F1
#
_entry.id   AF-A0A9D7ACQ5-F1
#
_cell.length_a   1.000
_cell.length_b   1.000
_cell.length_c   1.000
_cell.angle_alpha   90.00
_cell.angle_beta   90.00
_cell.angle_gamma   90.00
#
_symmetry.space_group_name_H-M   'P 1'
#
loop_
_entity.id
_entity.type
_entity.pdbx_description
1 polymer ?
#
loop_
_entity_poly.entity_id
_entity_poly.type
_entity_poly.pdbx_seq_one_letter_code
_entity_poly.pdbx_strand_id
1 'polypeptide(L)' 'IPLSEFAARVSEVGADKVVYMICRSGARSMQACEICIDSDINGVKNVAGGTMGWIASGRDIVTGELPG' A
#
# COMPACT_ATOMS: atom_id res chain seq x y z
N ILE A 1 0.33 -6.99 -2.94
CA ILE A 1 -0.96 -7.71 -3.02
C ILE A 1 -1.95 -6.81 -3.79
N PRO A 2 -2.57 -7.28 -4.88
CA PRO A 2 -3.61 -6.53 -5.58
C PRO A 2 -4.82 -6.27 -4.66
N LEU A 3 -5.47 -5.10 -4.77
CA LEU A 3 -6.60 -4.76 -3.89
C LEU A 3 -7.76 -5.76 -4.02
N SER A 4 -8.01 -6.29 -5.22
CA SER A 4 -9.07 -7.30 -5.47
C SER A 4 -8.89 -8.59 -4.69
N GLU A 5 -7.65 -8.94 -4.33
CA GLU A 5 -7.32 -10.14 -3.57
C GLU A 5 -7.06 -9.82 -2.09
N PHE A 6 -6.95 -8.53 -1.74
CA PHE A 6 -6.42 -8.10 -0.46
C PHE A 6 -7.31 -8.50 0.71
N ALA A 7 -8.63 -8.36 0.59
CA ALA A 7 -9.56 -8.74 1.65
C ALA A 7 -9.44 -10.21 2.05
N ALA A 8 -9.25 -11.12 1.08
CA ALA A 8 -9.05 -12.55 1.35
C ALA A 8 -7.68 -12.86 1.99
N ARG A 9 -6.73 -11.93 1.92
CA ARG A 9 -5.34 -12.09 2.34
C ARG A 9 -4.95 -11.08 3.43
N VAL A 10 -5.93 -10.48 4.10
CA VAL A 10 -5.69 -9.41 5.09
C VAL A 10 -4.84 -9.89 6.27
N SER A 11 -4.90 -11.19 6.58
CA SER A 11 -4.09 -11.84 7.60
C SER A 11 -2.59 -11.88 7.29
N GLU A 12 -2.17 -11.60 6.06
CA GLU A 12 -0.75 -11.46 5.70
C GLU A 12 -0.14 -10.13 6.19
N VAL A 13 -0.97 -9.18 6.63
CA VAL A 13 -0.50 -7.90 7.16
C VAL A 13 0.04 -8.12 8.58
N GLY A 14 1.35 -7.94 8.75
CA GLY A 14 2.00 -8.13 10.05
C GLY A 14 1.47 -7.15 11.11
N ALA A 15 1.01 -7.69 12.24
CA ALA A 15 0.43 -6.91 13.34
C ALA A 15 1.50 -6.22 14.23
N ASP A 16 2.75 -6.67 14.14
CA ASP A 16 3.81 -6.29 15.12
C ASP A 16 4.49 -4.96 14.78
N LYS A 17 4.22 -4.40 13.59
CA LYS A 17 4.90 -3.21 13.06
C LYS A 17 3.94 -2.31 12.30
N VAL A 18 4.34 -1.06 12.12
CA VAL A 18 3.62 -0.14 11.25
C VAL A 18 3.80 -0.56 9.79
N VAL A 19 2.69 -0.83 9.10
CA VAL A 19 2.65 -1.20 7.68
C VAL A 19 2.26 0.01 6.85
N TYR A 20 3.18 0.48 6.00
CA TYR A 20 2.92 1.54 5.03
C TYR A 20 2.39 0.95 3.73
N MET A 21 1.19 1.35 3.34
CA MET A 21 0.52 0.89 2.13
C MET A 21 0.57 1.96 1.05
N ILE A 22 0.95 1.54 -0.15
CA ILE A 22 1.16 2.42 -1.29
C ILE A 22 0.59 1.79 -2.56
N CYS A 23 -0.11 2.61 -3.36
CA CYS A 23 -0.49 2.30 -4.73
C CYS A 23 -0.11 3.47 -5.63
N ARG A 24 -0.51 3.48 -6.91
CA ARG A 24 -0.15 4.55 -7.86
C ARG A 24 -0.42 5.97 -7.33
N SER A 25 -1.63 6.24 -6.82
CA SER A 25 -2.08 7.59 -6.41
C SER A 25 -2.50 7.72 -4.95
N GLY A 26 -2.57 6.61 -4.21
CA GLY A 26 -3.06 6.56 -2.83
C GLY A 26 -4.50 6.07 -2.65
N ALA A 27 -5.32 6.03 -3.71
CA ALA A 27 -6.75 5.66 -3.59
C ALA A 27 -6.96 4.19 -3.18
N ARG A 28 -6.35 3.24 -3.89
CA ARG A 28 -6.49 1.80 -3.61
C ARG A 28 -5.82 1.38 -2.30
N SER A 29 -4.72 2.05 -1.94
CA SER A 29 -4.05 1.80 -0.66
C SER A 29 -4.84 2.36 0.52
N MET A 30 -5.65 3.41 0.32
CA MET A 30 -6.61 3.84 1.35
C MET A 30 -7.68 2.78 1.59
N GLN A 31 -8.26 2.23 0.52
CA GLN A 31 -9.23 1.13 0.62
C GLN A 31 -8.63 -0.11 1.33
N ALA A 32 -7.35 -0.40 1.08
CA ALA A 32 -6.65 -1.46 1.81
C ALA A 32 -6.49 -1.13 3.31
N CYS A 33 -6.24 0.14 3.68
CA CYS A 33 -6.21 0.55 5.10
C CYS A 33 -7.57 0.35 5.77
N GLU A 34 -8.66 0.71 5.09
CA GLU A 34 -10.03 0.52 5.59
C GLU A 34 -10.30 -0.97 5.86
N ILE A 35 -9.97 -1.85 4.91
CA ILE A 35 -10.09 -3.31 5.09
C ILE A 35 -9.29 -3.81 6.31
N CYS A 36 -8.10 -3.27 6.55
CA CYS A 36 -7.29 -3.63 7.72
C CYS A 36 -7.94 -3.18 9.02
N ILE A 37 -8.45 -1.95 9.08
CA ILE A 37 -9.15 -1.41 10.25
C ILE A 37 -10.40 -2.24 10.56
N ASP A 38 -11.18 -2.60 9.54
CA ASP A 38 -12.35 -3.48 9.66
C ASP A 38 -11.99 -4.90 10.13
N SER A 39 -10.72 -5.29 10.02
CA SER A 39 -10.16 -6.57 10.47
C SER A 39 -9.34 -6.45 11.76
N ASP A 40 -9.51 -5.36 12.53
CA ASP A 40 -8.79 -5.06 13.77
C ASP A 40 -7.26 -4.83 13.63
N ILE A 41 -6.77 -4.61 12.41
CA ILE A 41 -5.36 -4.33 12.10
C ILE A 41 -5.15 -2.81 12.03
N ASN A 42 -4.79 -2.24 13.19
CA ASN A 42 -4.67 -0.79 13.39
C ASN A 42 -3.30 -0.20 13.00
N GLY A 43 -2.30 -1.06 12.77
CA GLY A 43 -0.92 -0.67 12.46
C GLY A 43 -0.68 -0.14 11.04
N VAL A 44 -1.71 0.30 10.32
CA VAL A 44 -1.60 0.64 8.89
C VAL A 44 -1.51 2.15 8.65
N LYS A 45 -0.75 2.56 7.63
CA LYS A 45 -0.61 3.94 7.17
C LYS A 45 -0.70 4.01 5.64
N ASN A 46 -1.61 4.82 5.12
CA ASN A 46 -1.65 5.11 3.69
C ASN A 46 -0.58 6.16 3.31
N VAL A 47 0.19 5.89 2.25
CA VAL A 47 1.12 6.87 1.69
C VAL A 47 0.35 7.86 0.82
N ALA A 48 0.23 9.11 1.29
CA ALA A 48 -0.45 10.18 0.57
C ALA A 48 0.21 10.45 -0.80
N GLY A 49 -0.61 10.61 -1.84
CA GLY A 49 -0.15 10.78 -3.23
C GLY A 49 0.37 9.51 -3.90
N GLY A 50 0.49 8.40 -3.15
CA GLY A 50 0.96 7.13 -3.69
C GLY A 50 2.38 7.18 -4.29
N THR A 51 2.68 6.25 -5.17
CA THR A 51 3.95 6.20 -5.92
C THR A 51 4.20 7.48 -6.72
N MET A 52 3.16 8.13 -7.24
CA MET A 52 3.32 9.41 -7.94
C MET A 52 3.79 10.52 -7.01
N GLY A 53 3.24 10.60 -5.79
CA GLY A 53 3.71 11.53 -4.76
C GLY A 53 5.14 11.24 -4.31
N TRP A 54 5.50 9.95 -4.19
CA TRP A 54 6.87 9.52 -3.90
C TRP A 54 7.85 10.01 -4.97
N ILE A 55 7.55 9.77 -6.26
CA ILE A 55 8.35 10.24 -7.40
C ILE A 55 8.47 11.77 -7.40
N ALA A 56 7.35 12.48 -7.22
CA ALA A 56 7.33 13.94 -7.20
C ALA A 56 8.17 14.54 -6.06
N SER A 57 8.37 13.79 -4.97
CA SER A 57 9.24 14.21 -3.87
C SER A 57 10.74 14.02 -4.14
N GLY A 58 11.13 13.53 -5.32
CA GLY A 58 12.53 13.34 -5.71
C GLY A 58 13.21 12.16 -5.01
N ARG A 59 12.43 11.19 -4.51
CA ARG A 59 12.97 10.00 -3.85
C ARG A 59 13.32 8.93 -4.87
N ASP A 60 14.29 8.10 -4.49
CA ASP A 60 14.74 6.98 -5.31
C ASP A 60 13.58 6.02 -5.61
N ILE A 61 13.60 5.53 -6.84
CA ILE A 61 12.70 4.51 -7.34
C ILE A 61 13.49 3.41 -8.03
N VAL A 62 12.92 2.21 -8.02
CA VAL A 62 13.35 1.13 -8.90
C VAL A 62 12.22 0.91 -9.90
N THR A 63 12.51 1.10 -11.18
CA THR A 63 11.63 0.63 -12.26
C THR A 63 12.01 -0.81 -12.60
N GLY A 64 11.04 -1.64 -12.97
CA GLY A 64 11.33 -2.97 -13.48
C GLY A 64 12.20 -2.93 -14.74
N GLU A 65 12.69 -4.09 -15.17
CA GLU A 65 13.33 -4.21 -16.47
C GLU A 65 12.33 -3.81 -17.57
N LEU A 66 12.81 -3.08 -18.58
CA LEU A 66 12.04 -2.82 -19.78
C LEU A 66 11.64 -4.17 -20.39
N PRO A 67 10.37 -4.34 -20.83
CA PRO A 67 10.05 -5.50 -21.64
C PRO A 67 10.96 -5.49 -22.87
N GLY A 68 11.70 -6.58 -23.06
CA GLY A 68 12.48 -6.83 -24.28
C GLY A 68 11.60 -7.03 -25.50
#